data_AF-A0A3R9NU36-F1
#
_entry.id   AF-A0A3R9NU36-F1
#
_cell.length_a   1.000
_cell.length_b   1.000
_cell.length_c   1.000
_cell.angle_alpha   90.00
_cell.angle_beta   90.00
_cell.angle_gamma   90.00
#
_symmetry.space_group_name_H-M   'P 1'
#
loop_
_entity.id
_entity.type
_entity.pdbx_description
1 polymer ?
#
loop_
_entity_poly.entity_id
_entity_poly.type
_entity_poly.pdbx_seq_one_letter_code
_entity_poly.pdbx_strand_id
1 'polypeptide(L)'
;MPDFSAGQRYFVKGLVKSFGNDSVVASQEQWMRLCRVHELLPTEPLFIRQFTPLQAGSERRFFVVDGAAYGAAGILLPDELRPVLALLQPRLFYSLDVALTAAGQPLIVEVGDGQVSDLKEWGLAEFGSIVLTALARIT
;
A
#
# COMPACT_ATOMS: atom_id res chain seq x y z
N MET A 1 1.03 19.93 -7.24
CA MET A 1 1.93 20.32 -6.13
C MET A 1 1.10 20.34 -4.85
N PRO A 2 1.60 19.86 -3.70
CA PRO A 2 0.85 19.95 -2.44
C PRO A 2 0.60 21.41 -2.04
N ASP A 3 -0.57 21.68 -1.46
CA ASP A 3 -0.91 23.01 -0.93
C ASP A 3 -0.79 23.01 0.60
N PHE A 4 0.16 23.79 1.12
CA PHE A 4 0.46 23.88 2.55
C PHE A 4 -0.21 25.09 3.23
N SER A 5 -1.02 25.87 2.50
CA SER A 5 -1.56 27.16 2.95
C SER A 5 -2.39 27.06 4.25
N ALA A 6 -3.04 25.94 4.51
CA ALA A 6 -3.83 25.70 5.72
C ALA A 6 -3.17 24.71 6.70
N GLY A 7 -1.85 24.53 6.61
CA GLY A 7 -1.07 23.71 7.55
C GLY A 7 -1.22 22.20 7.37
N GLN A 8 -1.74 21.75 6.22
CA GLN A 8 -1.89 20.33 5.92
C GLN A 8 -0.53 19.66 5.74
N ARG A 9 -0.52 18.37 6.05
CA ARG A 9 0.58 17.45 5.77
C ARG A 9 0.16 16.51 4.66
N TYR A 10 1.12 16.09 3.83
CA TYR A 10 0.89 15.18 2.71
C TYR A 10 1.79 13.97 2.80
N PHE A 11 1.24 12.82 2.42
CA PHE A 11 2.01 11.63 2.11
C PHE A 11 2.31 11.59 0.62
N VAL A 12 3.56 11.31 0.25
CA VAL A 12 4.09 11.31 -1.11
C VAL A 12 4.72 9.94 -1.37
N LYS A 13 4.35 9.29 -2.47
CA LYS A 13 4.94 8.02 -2.91
C LYS A 13 5.24 8.07 -4.40
N GLY A 14 6.38 7.52 -4.81
CA GLY A 14 6.69 7.31 -6.23
C GLY A 14 5.93 6.12 -6.79
N LEU A 15 5.99 5.94 -8.11
CA LEU A 15 5.38 4.76 -8.76
C LEU A 15 6.06 3.46 -8.33
N VAL A 16 7.40 3.46 -8.24
CA VAL A 16 8.23 2.31 -7.86
C VAL A 16 9.19 2.59 -6.71
N LYS A 17 9.32 3.87 -6.31
CA LYS A 17 10.25 4.31 -5.26
C LYS A 17 9.50 4.58 -3.95
N SER A 18 10.04 4.06 -2.85
CA SER A 18 9.69 4.49 -1.51
C SER A 18 10.66 5.59 -1.06
N PHE A 19 10.14 6.63 -0.41
CA PHE A 19 10.96 7.72 0.14
C PHE A 19 11.22 7.55 1.64
N GLY A 20 10.83 6.41 2.22
CA GLY A 20 11.00 6.13 3.65
C GLY A 20 10.40 7.24 4.53
N ASN A 21 11.20 7.74 5.47
CA ASN A 21 10.80 8.83 6.38
C ASN A 21 10.55 10.17 5.68
N ASP A 22 11.10 10.38 4.49
CA ASP A 22 10.86 11.61 3.72
C ASP A 22 9.49 11.59 3.01
N SER A 23 8.76 10.48 3.01
CA SER A 23 7.44 10.36 2.36
C SER A 23 6.37 11.28 2.94
N VAL A 24 6.64 12.00 4.03
CA VAL A 24 5.69 12.93 4.64
C VAL A 24 6.24 14.35 4.62
N VAL A 25 5.51 15.26 3.97
CA VAL A 25 5.87 16.68 3.85
C VAL A 25 4.79 17.57 4.44
N ALA A 26 5.21 18.62 5.12
CA ALA A 26 4.37 19.58 5.84
C ALA A 26 4.65 21.04 5.44
N SER A 27 5.61 21.27 4.55
CA SER A 27 5.97 22.60 4.07
C SER A 27 6.59 22.56 2.67
N GLN A 28 6.65 23.71 2.02
CA GLN A 28 7.30 23.86 0.72
C GLN A 28 8.78 23.50 0.77
N GLU A 29 9.47 23.81 1.86
CA GLU A 29 10.89 23.47 2.05
C GLU A 29 11.08 21.96 2.12
N GLN A 30 10.20 21.24 2.84
CA GLN A 30 10.24 19.78 2.91
C GLN A 30 9.94 19.13 1.56
N TRP A 31 8.98 19.67 0.82
CA TRP A 31 8.70 19.24 -0.56
C TRP A 31 9.92 19.42 -1.47
N MET A 32 10.54 20.61 -1.48
CA MET A 32 11.73 20.89 -2.28
C MET A 32 12.93 20.02 -1.86
N ARG A 33 13.06 19.72 -0.56
CA ARG A 33 14.08 18.78 -0.04
C ARG A 33 13.83 17.38 -0.57
N LEU A 34 12.59 16.87 -0.49
CA LEU A 34 12.20 15.56 -1.01
C LEU A 34 12.54 15.46 -2.50
N CYS A 35 12.10 16.43 -3.31
CA CYS A 35 12.39 16.44 -4.75
C CYS A 35 13.90 16.43 -5.05
N ARG A 36 14.70 17.17 -4.26
CA ARG A 36 16.16 17.23 -4.44
C ARG A 36 16.85 15.93 -4.02
N VAL A 37 16.53 15.41 -2.84
CA VAL A 37 17.17 14.22 -2.26
C VAL A 37 16.87 12.97 -3.09
N HIS A 38 15.64 12.85 -3.59
CA HIS A 38 15.20 11.71 -4.39
C HIS A 38 15.26 11.94 -5.90
N GLU A 39 15.88 13.06 -6.31
CA GLU A 39 16.12 13.46 -7.71
C GLU A 39 14.85 13.39 -8.58
N LEU A 40 13.72 13.84 -8.03
CA LEU A 40 12.42 13.75 -8.70
C LEU A 40 12.33 14.74 -9.85
N LEU A 41 11.97 14.23 -11.03
CA LEU A 41 11.73 15.08 -12.19
C LEU A 41 10.38 15.80 -12.07
N PRO A 42 10.23 17.03 -12.59
CA PRO A 42 8.95 17.75 -12.55
C PRO A 42 7.77 17.00 -13.20
N THR A 43 8.07 16.10 -14.13
CA THR A 43 7.08 15.27 -14.86
C THR A 43 6.94 13.87 -14.30
N GLU A 44 7.68 13.50 -13.25
CA GLU A 44 7.60 12.17 -12.65
C GLU A 44 6.23 11.99 -11.97
N PRO A 45 5.49 10.91 -12.26
CA PRO A 45 4.21 10.66 -11.63
C PRO A 45 4.40 10.31 -10.15
N LEU A 46 3.71 11.06 -9.29
CA LEU A 46 3.72 10.86 -7.84
C LEU A 46 2.29 10.67 -7.34
N PHE A 47 2.13 9.77 -6.38
CA PHE A 47 0.91 9.64 -5.60
C PHE A 47 1.01 10.56 -4.40
N ILE A 48 0.15 11.57 -4.36
CA ILE A 48 0.09 12.56 -3.29
C ILE A 48 -1.30 12.54 -2.67
N ARG A 49 -1.37 12.38 -1.36
CA ARG A 49 -2.62 12.46 -0.60
C ARG A 49 -2.40 13.21 0.70
N GLN A 50 -3.48 13.71 1.30
CA GLN A 50 -3.40 14.24 2.65
C GLN A 50 -2.90 13.14 3.61
N PHE A 51 -2.00 13.51 4.50
CA PHE A 51 -1.41 12.61 5.48
C PHE A 51 -2.48 12.15 6.46
N THR A 52 -2.54 10.84 6.69
CA THR A 52 -3.45 10.22 7.65
C THR A 52 -2.61 9.45 8.64
N PRO A 53 -2.71 9.75 9.96
CA PRO A 53 -2.00 8.96 10.96
C PRO A 53 -2.57 7.54 10.98
N LEU A 54 -1.67 6.56 10.96
CA LEU A 54 -1.99 5.14 11.03
C LEU A 54 -1.70 4.61 12.43
N GLN A 55 -2.49 3.64 12.88
CA GLN A 55 -2.23 2.93 14.11
C GLN A 55 -0.95 2.10 13.97
N ALA A 56 0.00 2.28 14.90
CA ALA A 56 1.26 1.55 14.88
C ALA A 56 1.03 0.02 14.94
N GLY A 57 1.74 -0.73 14.10
CA GLY A 57 1.63 -2.19 14.05
C GLY A 57 0.29 -2.72 13.49
N SER A 58 -0.56 -1.86 12.92
CA SER A 58 -1.83 -2.28 12.32
C SER A 58 -1.71 -2.76 10.87
N GLU A 59 -0.57 -2.52 10.21
CA GLU A 59 -0.36 -2.94 8.82
C GLU A 59 -0.44 -4.47 8.69
N ARG A 60 -1.21 -4.93 7.73
CA ARG A 60 -1.39 -6.33 7.35
C ARG A 60 -1.30 -6.47 5.84
N ARG A 61 -0.65 -7.53 5.39
CA ARG A 61 -0.53 -7.88 3.98
C ARG A 61 -1.55 -8.93 3.60
N PHE A 62 -2.35 -8.59 2.60
CA PHE A 62 -3.24 -9.51 1.92
C PHE A 62 -2.67 -9.86 0.55
N PHE A 63 -2.77 -11.12 0.16
CA PHE A 63 -2.51 -11.55 -1.21
C PHE A 63 -3.84 -11.81 -1.90
N VAL A 64 -3.99 -11.31 -3.12
CA VAL A 64 -5.18 -11.53 -3.93
C VAL A 64 -4.83 -12.45 -5.08
N VAL A 65 -5.60 -13.53 -5.21
CA VAL A 65 -5.52 -14.47 -6.34
C VAL A 65 -6.88 -14.53 -7.00
N ASP A 66 -6.95 -14.23 -8.30
CA ASP A 66 -8.20 -14.24 -9.09
C ASP A 66 -9.38 -13.50 -8.42
N GLY A 67 -9.09 -12.32 -7.87
CA GLY A 67 -10.09 -11.52 -7.15
C GLY A 67 -10.47 -12.02 -5.75
N ALA A 68 -9.89 -13.11 -5.26
CA ALA A 68 -10.05 -13.58 -3.87
C ALA A 68 -8.90 -13.12 -2.99
N ALA A 69 -9.18 -12.36 -1.92
CA ALA A 69 -8.19 -11.88 -0.97
C ALA A 69 -7.97 -12.84 0.19
N TYR A 70 -6.70 -13.10 0.50
CA TYR A 70 -6.24 -13.95 1.60
C TYR A 70 -5.37 -13.12 2.55
N GLY A 71 -5.64 -13.20 3.85
CA GLY A 71 -4.79 -12.63 4.90
C GLY A 71 -4.15 -13.73 5.74
N ALA A 72 -3.01 -13.42 6.36
CA ALA A 72 -2.32 -14.35 7.26
C ALA A 72 -3.20 -14.75 8.45
N ALA A 73 -2.99 -15.95 8.98
CA ALA A 73 -3.80 -16.56 10.03
C ALA A 73 -5.32 -16.56 9.75
N GLY A 74 -5.71 -16.57 8.47
CA GLY A 74 -7.11 -16.54 8.04
C GLY A 74 -7.82 -15.20 8.25
N ILE A 75 -7.07 -14.11 8.47
CA ILE A 75 -7.66 -12.76 8.59
C ILE A 75 -8.36 -12.41 7.27
N LEU A 76 -9.59 -11.92 7.38
CA LEU A 76 -10.39 -11.50 6.23
C LEU A 76 -10.11 -10.04 5.86
N LEU A 77 -10.17 -9.73 4.56
CA LEU A 77 -10.12 -8.35 4.09
C LEU A 77 -11.34 -7.59 4.64
N PRO A 78 -11.18 -6.39 5.23
CA PRO A 78 -12.29 -5.58 5.69
C PRO A 78 -13.32 -5.32 4.59
N ASP A 79 -14.60 -5.35 4.95
CA ASP A 79 -15.72 -5.29 3.99
C ASP A 79 -15.73 -3.99 3.20
N GLU A 80 -15.32 -2.88 3.84
CA GLU A 80 -15.23 -1.55 3.22
C GLU A 80 -14.21 -1.51 2.09
N LEU A 81 -13.22 -2.41 2.10
CA LEU A 81 -12.16 -2.47 1.10
C LEU A 81 -12.45 -3.46 -0.04
N ARG A 82 -13.45 -4.35 0.10
CA ARG A 82 -13.81 -5.33 -0.95
C ARG A 82 -14.04 -4.74 -2.35
N PRO A 83 -14.60 -3.53 -2.53
CA PRO A 83 -14.76 -2.94 -3.86
C PRO A 83 -13.45 -2.81 -4.65
N VAL A 84 -12.30 -2.74 -3.98
CA VAL A 84 -10.99 -2.67 -4.64
C VAL A 84 -10.72 -3.90 -5.51
N LEU A 85 -11.25 -5.07 -5.13
CA LEU A 85 -11.02 -6.32 -5.83
C LEU A 85 -11.60 -6.28 -7.24
N ALA A 86 -12.78 -5.68 -7.40
CA ALA A 86 -13.40 -5.45 -8.70
C ALA A 86 -12.64 -4.41 -9.55
N LEU A 87 -12.15 -3.33 -8.92
CA LEU A 87 -11.41 -2.27 -9.61
C LEU A 87 -10.05 -2.73 -10.16
N LEU A 88 -9.46 -3.77 -9.57
CA LEU A 88 -8.14 -4.27 -9.94
C LEU A 88 -8.17 -5.44 -10.94
N GLN A 89 -9.35 -5.92 -11.32
CA GLN A 89 -9.50 -6.89 -12.42
C GLN A 89 -8.94 -6.33 -13.75
N PRO A 90 -8.35 -7.16 -14.62
CA PRO A 90 -8.26 -8.63 -14.56
C PRO A 90 -6.95 -9.16 -13.93
N ARG A 91 -6.32 -8.42 -13.01
CA ARG A 91 -5.05 -8.87 -12.39
C ARG A 91 -5.25 -10.19 -11.65
N LEU A 92 -4.43 -11.20 -12.00
CA LEU A 92 -4.52 -12.56 -11.43
C LEU A 92 -3.86 -12.68 -10.06
N PHE A 93 -2.77 -11.94 -9.82
CA PHE A 93 -2.03 -12.00 -8.57
C PHE A 93 -1.48 -10.62 -8.21
N TYR A 94 -1.73 -10.18 -6.98
CA TYR A 94 -1.22 -8.92 -6.43
C TYR A 94 -1.30 -8.94 -4.90
N SER A 95 -0.71 -7.94 -4.25
CA SER A 95 -0.83 -7.75 -2.79
C SER A 95 -1.51 -6.44 -2.44
N LEU A 96 -2.15 -6.40 -1.28
CA LEU A 96 -2.70 -5.21 -0.66
C LEU A 96 -2.09 -5.08 0.74
N ASP A 97 -1.38 -3.99 1.00
CA ASP A 97 -1.02 -3.63 2.37
C ASP A 97 -2.14 -2.75 2.93
N VAL A 98 -2.75 -3.20 4.02
CA VAL A 98 -3.89 -2.56 4.67
C VAL A 98 -3.50 -2.17 6.08
N ALA A 99 -3.77 -0.93 6.46
CA ALA A 99 -3.55 -0.44 7.81
C ALA A 99 -4.83 0.19 8.37
N LEU A 100 -4.86 0.41 9.68
CA LEU A 100 -5.93 1.16 10.33
C LEU A 100 -5.51 2.61 10.52
N THR A 101 -6.43 3.55 10.28
CA THR A 101 -6.26 4.94 10.71
C THR A 101 -6.28 5.04 12.23
N ALA A 102 -5.90 6.18 12.79
CA ALA A 102 -6.04 6.44 14.22
C ALA A 102 -7.49 6.32 14.75
N ALA A 103 -8.49 6.41 13.86
CA ALA A 103 -9.90 6.21 14.17
C ALA A 103 -10.38 4.76 13.96
N GLY A 104 -9.47 3.83 13.65
CA GLY A 104 -9.78 2.42 13.42
C GLY A 104 -10.39 2.11 12.05
N GLN A 105 -10.39 3.05 11.11
CA GLN A 105 -10.91 2.82 9.75
C GLN A 105 -9.85 2.12 8.90
N PRO A 106 -10.19 1.06 8.14
CA PRO A 106 -9.24 0.39 7.26
C PRO A 106 -8.91 1.23 6.02
N LEU A 107 -7.63 1.21 5.61
CA LEU A 107 -7.11 1.93 4.45
C LEU A 107 -6.07 1.07 3.74
N ILE A 108 -6.14 1.01 2.41
CA ILE A 108 -5.07 0.43 1.58
C ILE A 108 -3.94 1.44 1.47
N VAL A 109 -2.74 1.05 1.91
CA VAL A 109 -1.53 1.90 1.89
C VAL A 109 -0.61 1.57 0.70
N GLU A 110 -0.71 0.36 0.16
CA GLU A 110 0.03 -0.09 -1.02
C GLU A 110 -0.73 -1.17 -1.78
N VAL A 111 -0.60 -1.15 -3.11
CA VAL A 111 -0.96 -2.25 -4.00
C VAL A 111 0.33 -2.74 -4.65
N GLY A 112 0.77 -3.96 -4.32
CA GLY A 112 1.93 -4.58 -4.95
C GLY A 112 1.55 -5.32 -6.22
N ASP A 113 2.47 -5.48 -7.16
CA ASP A 113 2.23 -6.10 -8.48
C ASP A 113 2.30 -7.64 -8.49
N GLY A 114 2.41 -8.25 -7.31
CA GLY A 114 2.55 -9.70 -7.16
C GLY A 114 4.00 -10.16 -7.00
N GLN A 115 5.00 -9.29 -7.13
CA GLN A 115 6.35 -9.63 -6.70
C GLN A 115 6.40 -9.76 -5.17
N VAL A 116 6.85 -10.91 -4.67
CA VAL A 116 6.97 -11.18 -3.22
C VAL A 116 8.44 -11.06 -2.80
N SER A 117 8.86 -9.86 -2.42
CA SER A 117 10.20 -9.62 -1.87
C SER A 117 10.30 -9.94 -0.37
N ASP A 118 9.16 -9.92 0.33
CA ASP A 118 9.02 -10.19 1.77
C ASP A 118 7.60 -10.71 2.05
N LEU A 119 7.51 -11.64 3.00
CA LEU A 119 6.27 -12.25 3.48
C LEU A 119 5.61 -11.46 4.61
N LYS A 120 6.30 -10.47 5.21
CA LYS A 120 5.80 -9.67 6.33
C LYS A 120 5.39 -10.57 7.51
N GLU A 121 4.09 -10.65 7.81
CA GLU A 121 3.55 -11.49 8.89
C GLU A 121 3.27 -12.94 8.46
N TRP A 122 3.33 -13.25 7.16
CA TRP A 122 3.00 -14.59 6.66
C TRP A 122 4.09 -15.61 7.01
N GLY A 123 3.67 -16.75 7.55
CA GLY A 123 4.52 -17.94 7.60
C GLY A 123 4.71 -18.52 6.19
N LEU A 124 5.92 -18.97 5.85
CA LEU A 124 6.22 -19.53 4.53
C LEU A 124 5.31 -20.71 4.17
N ALA A 125 5.06 -21.63 5.11
CA ALA A 125 4.20 -22.79 4.89
C ALA A 125 2.72 -22.41 4.67
N GLU A 126 2.24 -21.41 5.42
CA GLU A 126 0.89 -20.88 5.25
C GLU A 126 0.74 -20.21 3.88
N PHE A 127 1.69 -19.35 3.51
CA PHE A 127 1.69 -18.68 2.21
C PHE A 127 1.68 -19.70 1.05
N GLY A 128 2.52 -20.73 1.13
CA GLY A 128 2.57 -21.78 0.10
C GLY A 128 1.28 -22.60 0.02
N SER A 129 0.74 -23.03 1.15
CA SER A 129 -0.45 -23.88 1.19
C SER A 129 -1.75 -23.16 0.79
N ILE A 130 -1.81 -21.83 0.99
CA ILE A 130 -3.00 -21.03 0.67
C ILE A 130 -2.82 -20.30 -0.65
N VAL A 131 -1.86 -19.37 -0.71
CA VAL A 131 -1.73 -18.40 -1.81
C VAL A 131 -1.14 -19.06 -3.05
N LEU A 132 -0.01 -19.75 -2.94
CA LEU A 132 0.61 -20.40 -4.11
C LEU A 132 -0.24 -21.55 -4.64
N THR A 133 -0.93 -22.28 -3.75
CA THR A 133 -1.86 -23.34 -4.16
C THR A 133 -3.08 -22.78 -4.88
N ALA A 134 -3.63 -21.64 -4.44
CA ALA A 134 -4.71 -20.97 -5.16
C ALA A 134 -4.24 -20.48 -6.54
N LEU A 135 -3.05 -19.86 -6.60
CA LEU A 135 -2.47 -19.37 -7.84
C LEU A 135 -2.22 -20.50 -8.85
N ALA A 136 -1.68 -21.63 -8.40
CA ALA A 136 -1.44 -22.79 -9.26
C ALA A 136 -2.70 -23.45 -9.84
N ARG A 137 -3.91 -23.11 -9.33
CA ARG A 137 -5.18 -23.65 -9.87
C ARG A 137 -5.75 -22.81 -11.00
N ILE A 138 -5.31 -21.56 -11.14
CA ILE A 138 -5.80 -20.61 -12.15
C ILE A 138 -4.81 -20.37 -13.30
N THR A 139 -3.60 -20.93 -13.18
CA THR A 139 -2.53 -20.89 -14.19
C THR A 139 -2.32 -22.28 -14.79
#